data_AF-A0A846NI34-F1
#
_entry.id   AF-A0A846NI34-F1
#
_cell.length_a   1.000
_cell.length_b   1.000
_cell.length_c   1.000
_cell.angle_alpha   90.00
_cell.angle_beta   90.00
_cell.angle_gamma   90.00
#
_symmetry.space_group_name_H-M   'P 1'
#
loop_
_entity.id
_entity.type
_entity.pdbx_description
1 polymer ?
#
loop_
_entity_poly.entity_id
_entity_poly.type
_entity_poly.pdbx_seq_one_letter_code
_entity_poly.pdbx_strand_id
1 'polypeptide(L)'
;MKEMTTKLLKLMQLQTFLKIELKYFELFKYLSEKVAKKRKRKPKKYTRKKKEKDFGDWIEQKSKEFAEEMEGIGKRFSVQLEREAKKWEKEESEWWFRTFGFMGPIIGSVFGLVFILFGVWILNFINLPLKNSFITAISSFIFTNIHWFFAIFIFFGYSTYLSKKLPKTYWIISPFIQIVGAIFIIWISIWFLNIINVYANNNVIAHISNFLYLNLWEIFLFLLILGYFIIFTKRILNIH
;
A
#
# COMPACT_ATOMS: atom_id res chain seq x y z
N MET A 1 -12.61 6.23 -46.71
CA MET A 1 -11.23 6.75 -46.53
C MET A 1 -10.68 6.52 -45.12
N LYS A 2 -11.36 6.97 -44.04
CA LYS A 2 -10.91 6.77 -42.64
C LYS A 2 -10.68 5.30 -42.24
N GLU A 3 -11.50 4.36 -42.72
CA GLU A 3 -11.35 2.93 -42.36
C GLU A 3 -10.11 2.28 -42.99
N MET A 4 -9.71 2.74 -44.18
CA MET A 4 -8.52 2.25 -44.89
C MET A 4 -7.24 2.70 -44.18
N THR A 5 -7.21 3.93 -43.66
CA THR A 5 -6.09 4.46 -42.88
C THR A 5 -5.90 3.73 -41.55
N THR A 6 -6.98 3.31 -40.87
CA THR A 6 -6.88 2.55 -39.61
C THR A 6 -6.36 1.12 -39.82
N LYS A 7 -6.77 0.47 -40.92
CA LYS A 7 -6.25 -0.88 -41.27
C LYS A 7 -4.76 -0.83 -41.63
N LEU A 8 -4.33 0.17 -42.38
CA LEU A 8 -2.91 0.38 -42.70
C LEU A 8 -2.06 0.65 -41.44
N LEU A 9 -2.56 1.47 -40.51
CA LEU A 9 -1.85 1.76 -39.26
C LEU A 9 -1.66 0.50 -38.40
N LYS A 10 -2.68 -0.36 -38.29
CA LYS A 10 -2.57 -1.63 -37.55
C LYS A 10 -1.58 -2.60 -38.19
N LEU A 11 -1.56 -2.68 -39.52
CA LEU A 11 -0.60 -3.53 -40.24
C LEU A 11 0.84 -3.05 -40.05
N MET A 12 1.06 -1.73 -40.07
CA MET A 12 2.39 -1.17 -39.79
C MET A 12 2.82 -1.46 -38.35
N GLN A 13 1.95 -1.26 -37.36
CA GLN A 13 2.24 -1.56 -35.96
C GLN A 13 2.62 -3.03 -35.75
N LEU A 14 1.87 -3.96 -36.38
CA LEU A 14 2.10 -5.40 -36.27
C LEU A 14 3.42 -5.82 -36.94
N GLN A 15 3.80 -5.20 -38.06
CA GLN A 15 5.11 -5.42 -38.68
C GLN A 15 6.28 -4.90 -37.82
N THR A 16 6.12 -3.73 -37.16
CA THR A 16 7.13 -3.24 -36.21
C THR A 16 7.28 -4.17 -35.01
N PHE A 17 6.17 -4.67 -34.46
CA PHE A 17 6.20 -5.59 -33.32
C PHE A 17 6.96 -6.89 -33.65
N LEU A 18 6.66 -7.51 -34.80
CA LEU A 18 7.34 -8.72 -35.26
C LEU A 18 8.86 -8.52 -35.48
N LYS A 19 9.27 -7.36 -36.01
CA LYS A 19 10.70 -7.03 -36.17
C LYS A 19 11.41 -6.90 -34.84
N ILE A 20 10.74 -6.36 -33.81
CA ILE A 20 11.31 -6.21 -32.47
C ILE A 20 11.49 -7.58 -31.83
N GLU A 21 10.49 -8.46 -31.86
CA GLU A 21 10.59 -9.81 -31.28
C GLU A 21 11.70 -10.65 -31.92
N LEU A 22 11.81 -10.62 -33.26
CA LEU A 22 12.89 -11.32 -33.98
C LEU A 22 14.28 -10.85 -33.53
N LYS A 23 14.47 -9.54 -33.34
CA LYS A 23 15.73 -8.98 -32.88
C LYS A 23 16.08 -9.42 -31.45
N TYR A 24 15.09 -9.50 -30.55
CA TYR A 24 15.30 -10.02 -29.20
C TYR A 24 15.63 -11.51 -29.19
N PHE A 25 14.98 -12.30 -30.05
CA PHE A 25 15.25 -13.73 -30.16
C PHE A 25 16.67 -14.02 -30.66
N GLU A 26 17.15 -13.28 -31.68
CA GLU A 26 18.54 -13.39 -32.14
C GLU A 26 19.56 -12.96 -31.08
N LEU A 27 19.28 -11.88 -30.35
CA LEU A 27 20.14 -11.42 -29.25
C LEU A 27 20.23 -12.48 -28.14
N PHE A 28 19.10 -13.11 -27.79
CA PHE A 28 19.05 -14.18 -26.80
C PHE A 28 19.85 -15.41 -27.25
N LYS A 29 19.72 -15.82 -28.52
CA LYS A 29 20.49 -16.92 -29.10
C LYS A 29 22.00 -16.63 -29.12
N TYR A 30 22.38 -15.41 -29.48
CA TYR A 30 23.79 -14.98 -29.44
C TYR A 30 24.37 -15.03 -28.02
N LEU A 31 23.62 -14.55 -27.03
CA LEU A 31 24.04 -14.57 -25.63
C LEU A 31 24.15 -16.00 -25.09
N SER A 32 23.20 -16.88 -25.40
CA SER A 32 23.22 -18.27 -24.94
C SER A 32 24.42 -19.06 -25.51
N GLU A 33 24.76 -18.84 -26.80
CA GLU A 33 25.96 -19.42 -27.42
C GLU A 33 27.26 -18.90 -26.81
N LYS A 34 27.33 -17.60 -26.48
CA LYS A 34 28.52 -17.02 -25.82
C LYS A 34 28.73 -17.58 -24.41
N VAL A 35 27.64 -17.80 -23.67
CA VAL A 35 27.69 -18.42 -22.33
C VAL A 35 28.11 -19.89 -22.44
N ALA A 36 27.61 -20.63 -23.44
CA ALA A 36 28.00 -22.02 -23.68
C ALA A 36 29.49 -22.17 -24.04
N LYS A 37 30.06 -21.25 -24.84
CA LYS A 37 31.49 -21.29 -25.22
C LYS A 37 32.44 -20.96 -24.05
N LYS A 38 32.03 -20.17 -23.06
CA LYS A 38 32.87 -19.87 -21.87
C LYS A 38 33.06 -21.06 -20.92
N ARG A 39 32.27 -22.13 -21.03
CA ARG A 39 32.36 -23.32 -20.15
C ARG A 39 33.34 -24.42 -20.61
N LYS A 40 34.07 -24.25 -21.72
CA LYS A 40 35.05 -25.26 -22.23
C LYS A 40 36.51 -24.97 -21.90
N ARG A 41 36.83 -24.31 -20.78
CA ARG A 41 38.20 -24.30 -20.25
C ARG A 41 38.37 -25.50 -19.32
N LYS A 42 39.17 -26.50 -19.75
CA LYS A 42 39.57 -27.62 -18.90
C LYS A 42 40.20 -27.06 -17.62
N PRO A 43 39.73 -27.43 -16.42
CA PRO A 43 40.36 -26.98 -15.18
C PRO A 43 41.76 -27.59 -15.11
N LYS A 44 42.80 -26.74 -15.11
CA LYS A 44 44.12 -27.17 -14.64
C LYS A 44 43.94 -27.62 -13.20
N LYS A 45 44.21 -28.90 -12.91
CA LYS A 45 44.26 -29.47 -11.55
C LYS A 45 45.41 -28.81 -10.79
N TYR A 46 45.16 -27.62 -10.26
CA TYR A 46 45.87 -27.11 -9.10
C TYR A 46 45.25 -27.75 -7.86
N THR A 47 46.11 -28.18 -6.95
CA THR A 47 45.80 -28.78 -5.65
C THR A 47 44.74 -27.94 -4.90
N ARG A 48 43.52 -28.49 -4.87
CA ARG A 48 42.24 -27.75 -4.71
C ARG A 48 41.83 -27.48 -3.26
N LYS A 49 42.54 -28.00 -2.26
CA LYS A 49 42.05 -27.95 -0.87
C LYS A 49 42.40 -26.69 -0.07
N LYS A 50 43.35 -25.85 -0.50
CA LYS A 50 43.76 -24.65 0.27
C LYS A 50 43.18 -23.34 -0.26
N LYS A 51 42.96 -23.22 -1.58
CA LYS A 51 42.43 -21.99 -2.23
C LYS A 51 40.91 -21.81 -2.17
N GLU A 52 40.13 -22.89 -1.95
CA GLU A 52 38.67 -22.77 -1.78
C GLU A 52 38.29 -22.17 -0.42
N LYS A 53 39.14 -22.34 0.61
CA LYS A 53 38.90 -21.76 1.94
C LYS A 53 39.17 -20.24 1.94
N ASP A 54 40.32 -19.81 1.43
CA ASP A 54 40.66 -18.38 1.32
C ASP A 54 39.66 -17.57 0.46
N PHE A 55 39.10 -18.17 -0.59
CA PHE A 55 38.11 -17.50 -1.43
C PHE A 55 36.73 -17.43 -0.75
N GLY A 56 36.35 -18.46 0.00
CA GLY A 56 35.14 -18.45 0.83
C GLY A 56 35.21 -17.37 1.92
N ASP A 57 36.33 -17.33 2.65
CA ASP A 57 36.58 -16.36 3.72
C ASP A 57 36.61 -14.92 3.16
N TRP A 58 37.20 -14.71 1.98
CA TRP A 58 37.21 -13.41 1.30
C TRP A 58 35.82 -12.96 0.84
N ILE A 59 35.00 -13.86 0.28
CA ILE A 59 33.60 -13.54 -0.09
C ILE A 59 32.78 -13.25 1.16
N GLU A 60 32.94 -14.02 2.23
CA GLU A 60 32.20 -13.80 3.47
C GLU A 60 32.55 -12.43 4.07
N GLN A 61 33.83 -12.07 4.10
CA GLN A 61 34.28 -10.76 4.57
C GLN A 61 33.75 -9.61 3.70
N LYS A 62 33.82 -9.73 2.37
CA LYS A 62 33.26 -8.73 1.45
C LYS A 62 31.74 -8.62 1.54
N SER A 63 31.04 -9.72 1.80
CA SER A 63 29.59 -9.71 2.00
C SER A 63 29.19 -9.02 3.30
N LYS A 64 29.98 -9.19 4.37
CA LYS A 64 29.77 -8.48 5.65
C LYS A 64 30.05 -6.99 5.52
N GLU A 65 31.18 -6.60 4.91
CA GLU A 65 31.49 -5.20 4.62
C GLU A 65 30.39 -4.53 3.78
N PHE A 66 29.93 -5.20 2.73
CA PHE A 66 28.85 -4.69 1.87
C PHE A 66 27.51 -4.60 2.61
N ALA A 67 27.19 -5.57 3.47
CA ALA A 67 25.98 -5.54 4.29
C ALA A 67 26.00 -4.37 5.28
N GLU A 68 27.13 -4.14 5.95
CA GLU A 68 27.32 -3.00 6.88
C GLU A 68 27.26 -1.66 6.15
N GLU A 69 27.88 -1.54 4.97
CA GLU A 69 27.77 -0.34 4.13
C GLU A 69 26.34 -0.09 3.66
N MET A 70 25.63 -1.13 3.19
CA MET A 70 24.23 -1.01 2.75
C MET A 70 23.28 -0.69 3.90
N GLU A 71 23.50 -1.23 5.09
CA GLU A 71 22.74 -0.85 6.29
C GLU A 71 23.01 0.61 6.67
N GLY A 72 24.27 1.06 6.59
CA GLY A 72 24.65 2.45 6.84
C GLY A 72 24.12 3.45 5.80
N ILE A 73 24.03 3.05 4.52
CA ILE A 73 23.40 3.83 3.45
C ILE A 73 21.88 3.85 3.66
N GLY A 74 21.27 2.69 3.95
CA GLY A 74 19.85 2.56 4.21
C GLY A 74 19.39 3.43 5.38
N LYS A 75 20.12 3.43 6.51
CA LYS A 75 19.84 4.30 7.66
C LYS A 75 19.97 5.79 7.34
N ARG A 76 20.97 6.20 6.55
CA ARG A 76 21.13 7.60 6.16
C ARG A 76 20.03 8.05 5.20
N PHE A 77 19.69 7.20 4.24
CA PHE A 77 18.64 7.45 3.27
C PHE A 77 17.26 7.50 3.93
N SER A 78 16.96 6.59 4.86
CA SER A 78 15.69 6.60 5.60
C SER A 78 15.54 7.85 6.47
N VAL A 79 16.60 8.26 7.17
CA VAL A 79 16.59 9.50 7.99
C VAL A 79 16.44 10.74 7.11
N GLN A 80 17.08 10.80 5.95
CA GLN A 80 16.92 11.91 5.00
C GLN A 80 15.50 11.97 4.44
N LEU A 81 14.97 10.84 3.95
CA LEU A 81 13.59 10.74 3.47
C LEU A 81 12.59 11.11 4.56
N GLU A 82 12.76 10.63 5.79
CA GLU A 82 11.86 10.95 6.90
C GLU A 82 11.88 12.46 7.22
N ARG A 83 13.05 13.09 7.18
CA ARG A 83 13.18 14.54 7.39
C ARG A 83 12.54 15.34 6.26
N GLU A 84 12.77 14.95 5.01
CA GLU A 84 12.17 15.63 3.85
C GLU A 84 10.66 15.45 3.81
N ALA A 85 10.17 14.23 4.04
CA ALA A 85 8.75 13.93 4.13
C ALA A 85 8.09 14.73 5.25
N LYS A 86 8.70 14.79 6.44
CA LYS A 86 8.18 15.62 7.56
C LYS A 86 8.15 17.11 7.24
N LYS A 87 9.16 17.63 6.52
CA LYS A 87 9.18 19.03 6.09
C LYS A 87 8.06 19.31 5.10
N TRP A 88 7.95 18.47 4.06
CA TRP A 88 6.89 18.57 3.05
C TRP A 88 5.50 18.48 3.67
N GLU A 89 5.26 17.50 4.53
CA GLU A 89 3.98 17.33 5.21
C GLU A 89 3.64 18.55 6.09
N LYS A 90 4.66 19.12 6.75
CA LYS A 90 4.47 20.32 7.55
C LYS A 90 4.12 21.53 6.68
N GLU A 91 4.90 21.80 5.64
CA GLU A 91 4.70 22.94 4.73
C GLU A 91 3.37 22.87 3.97
N GLU A 92 3.06 21.73 3.37
CA GLU A 92 1.82 21.51 2.63
C GLU A 92 0.62 21.64 3.56
N SER A 93 0.70 21.03 4.75
CA SER A 93 -0.40 21.11 5.69
C SER A 93 -0.58 22.52 6.24
N GLU A 94 0.48 23.24 6.61
CA GLU A 94 0.38 24.63 7.07
C GLU A 94 -0.24 25.54 6.01
N TRP A 95 0.16 25.37 4.74
CA TRP A 95 -0.43 26.10 3.63
C TRP A 95 -1.92 25.77 3.45
N TRP A 96 -2.30 24.49 3.48
CA TRP A 96 -3.68 24.03 3.36
C TRP A 96 -4.55 24.57 4.50
N PHE A 97 -4.08 24.43 5.74
CA PHE A 97 -4.78 24.92 6.92
C PHE A 97 -4.90 26.45 6.94
N ARG A 98 -3.90 27.17 6.46
CA ARG A 98 -3.95 28.64 6.35
C ARG A 98 -4.96 29.09 5.30
N THR A 99 -5.04 28.38 4.17
CA THR A 99 -5.89 28.78 3.04
C THR A 99 -7.35 28.45 3.28
N PHE A 100 -7.65 27.24 3.76
CA PHE A 100 -9.03 26.76 3.87
C PHE A 100 -9.57 26.76 5.31
N GLY A 101 -8.70 26.85 6.33
CA GLY A 101 -9.10 26.95 7.73
C GLY A 101 -10.05 25.82 8.16
N PHE A 102 -11.17 26.22 8.77
CA PHE A 102 -12.23 25.29 9.24
C PHE A 102 -12.95 24.56 8.10
N MET A 103 -12.95 25.10 6.87
CA MET A 103 -13.55 24.45 5.70
C MET A 103 -12.63 23.38 5.08
N GLY A 104 -11.33 23.40 5.43
CA GLY A 104 -10.34 22.47 4.88
C GLY A 104 -10.73 20.98 4.99
N PRO A 105 -11.19 20.49 6.16
CA PRO A 105 -11.69 19.12 6.33
C PRO A 105 -12.84 18.74 5.38
N ILE A 106 -13.81 19.64 5.18
CA ILE A 106 -14.97 19.39 4.31
C ILE A 106 -14.49 19.27 2.86
N ILE A 107 -13.66 20.21 2.41
CA ILE A 107 -13.09 20.21 1.05
C ILE A 107 -12.25 18.94 0.83
N GLY A 108 -11.37 18.60 1.77
CA GLY A 108 -10.57 17.38 1.71
C GLY A 108 -11.43 16.11 1.64
N SER A 109 -12.55 16.08 2.35
CA SER A 109 -13.49 14.95 2.33
C SER A 109 -14.19 14.80 0.98
N VAL A 110 -14.55 15.92 0.34
CA VAL A 110 -15.10 15.92 -1.03
C VAL A 110 -14.06 15.38 -2.01
N PHE A 111 -12.80 15.83 -1.94
CA PHE A 111 -11.75 15.26 -2.78
C PHE A 111 -11.54 13.77 -2.51
N GLY A 112 -11.52 13.34 -1.25
CA GLY A 112 -11.45 11.93 -0.87
C GLY A 112 -12.57 11.11 -1.51
N LEU A 113 -13.81 11.60 -1.48
CA LEU A 113 -14.93 10.95 -2.17
C LEU A 113 -14.73 10.88 -3.68
N VAL A 114 -14.28 11.96 -4.31
CA VAL A 114 -13.99 11.96 -5.76
C VAL A 114 -12.96 10.88 -6.09
N PHE A 115 -11.92 10.73 -5.27
CA PHE A 115 -10.93 9.66 -5.43
C PHE A 115 -11.53 8.26 -5.28
N ILE A 116 -12.39 8.03 -4.28
CA ILE A 116 -13.10 6.74 -4.14
C ILE A 116 -13.95 6.46 -5.38
N LEU A 117 -14.77 7.43 -5.80
CA LEU A 117 -15.66 7.29 -6.96
C LEU A 117 -14.88 7.03 -8.24
N PHE A 118 -13.73 7.68 -8.41
CA PHE A 118 -12.83 7.42 -9.52
C PHE A 118 -12.27 5.99 -9.47
N GLY A 119 -11.89 5.49 -8.29
CA GLY A 119 -11.49 4.09 -8.10
C GLY A 119 -12.59 3.10 -8.47
N VAL A 120 -13.82 3.35 -8.04
CA VAL A 120 -14.99 2.53 -8.40
C VAL A 120 -15.27 2.58 -9.90
N TRP A 121 -15.11 3.75 -10.52
CA TRP A 121 -15.24 3.90 -11.97
C TRP A 121 -14.22 3.02 -12.73
N ILE A 122 -12.95 3.02 -12.30
CA ILE A 122 -11.91 2.14 -12.85
C ILE A 122 -12.27 0.66 -12.64
N LEU A 123 -12.69 0.27 -11.43
CA LEU A 123 -13.10 -1.11 -11.13
C LEU A 123 -14.24 -1.55 -12.05
N ASN A 124 -15.26 -0.71 -12.24
CA ASN A 124 -16.38 -0.99 -13.12
C ASN A 124 -15.96 -1.06 -14.59
N PHE A 125 -15.04 -0.20 -15.05
CA PHE A 125 -14.50 -0.24 -16.40
C PHE A 125 -13.80 -1.58 -16.68
N ILE A 126 -12.97 -2.06 -15.74
CA ILE A 126 -12.31 -3.37 -15.82
C ILE A 126 -13.33 -4.52 -15.76
N ASN A 127 -14.44 -4.31 -15.05
CA ASN A 127 -15.50 -5.31 -14.91
C ASN A 127 -16.34 -5.51 -16.18
N LEU A 128 -16.40 -4.51 -17.08
CA LEU A 128 -17.18 -4.62 -18.34
C LEU A 128 -16.82 -5.86 -19.17
N PRO A 129 -15.53 -6.15 -19.48
CA PRO A 129 -15.15 -7.36 -20.19
C PRO A 129 -15.17 -8.63 -19.31
N LEU A 130 -14.89 -8.51 -18.00
CA LEU A 130 -14.74 -9.68 -17.13
C LEU A 130 -16.07 -10.23 -16.61
N LYS A 131 -17.10 -9.38 -16.49
CA LYS A 131 -18.40 -9.70 -15.88
C LYS A 131 -18.26 -10.43 -14.55
N ASN A 132 -17.32 -9.99 -13.72
CA ASN A 132 -17.01 -10.61 -12.45
C ASN A 132 -17.98 -10.12 -11.36
N SER A 133 -18.74 -11.04 -10.79
CA SER A 133 -19.67 -10.79 -9.70
C SER A 133 -18.97 -10.24 -8.45
N PHE A 134 -17.74 -10.66 -8.16
CA PHE A 134 -16.94 -10.15 -7.04
C PHE A 134 -16.64 -8.65 -7.17
N ILE A 135 -16.21 -8.20 -8.35
CA ILE A 135 -15.94 -6.77 -8.59
C ILE A 135 -17.25 -5.97 -8.47
N THR A 136 -18.34 -6.52 -8.99
CA THR A 136 -19.68 -5.92 -8.87
C THR A 136 -20.10 -5.74 -7.40
N ALA A 137 -19.84 -6.74 -6.56
CA ALA A 137 -20.14 -6.69 -5.13
C ALA A 137 -19.29 -5.62 -4.41
N ILE A 138 -18.00 -5.49 -4.72
CA ILE A 138 -17.14 -4.43 -4.17
C ILE A 138 -17.65 -3.05 -4.57
N SER A 139 -17.93 -2.83 -5.86
CA SER A 139 -18.44 -1.54 -6.33
C SER A 139 -19.77 -1.20 -5.67
N SER A 140 -20.68 -2.17 -5.55
CA SER A 140 -21.97 -2.00 -4.87
C SER A 140 -21.81 -1.65 -3.39
N PHE A 141 -20.90 -2.33 -2.68
CA PHE A 141 -20.58 -2.03 -1.29
C PHE A 141 -20.10 -0.58 -1.12
N ILE A 142 -19.17 -0.13 -1.96
CA ILE A 142 -18.63 1.24 -1.88
C ILE A 142 -19.73 2.27 -2.16
N PHE A 143 -20.55 2.07 -3.19
CA PHE A 143 -21.65 2.98 -3.52
C PHE A 143 -22.71 3.05 -2.42
N THR A 144 -23.12 1.90 -1.90
CA THR A 144 -24.14 1.81 -0.84
C THR A 144 -23.69 2.54 0.42
N ASN A 145 -22.39 2.50 0.72
CA ASN A 145 -21.81 3.06 1.93
C ASN A 145 -21.08 4.39 1.72
N ILE A 146 -21.28 5.06 0.58
CA ILE A 146 -20.52 6.28 0.23
C ILE A 146 -20.69 7.40 1.26
N HIS A 147 -21.86 7.49 1.90
CA HIS A 147 -22.14 8.45 2.95
C HIS A 147 -21.36 8.17 4.24
N TRP A 148 -21.12 6.91 4.58
CA TRP A 148 -20.25 6.53 5.71
C TRP A 148 -18.80 6.89 5.43
N PHE A 149 -18.31 6.65 4.21
CA PHE A 149 -16.98 7.10 3.78
C PHE A 149 -16.84 8.62 3.88
N PHE A 150 -17.85 9.37 3.47
CA PHE A 150 -17.85 10.83 3.61
C PHE A 150 -17.79 11.28 5.07
N ALA A 151 -18.64 10.70 5.92
CA ALA A 151 -18.71 11.03 7.34
C ALA A 151 -17.37 10.74 8.02
N ILE A 152 -16.73 9.62 7.70
CA ILE A 152 -15.44 9.26 8.29
C ILE A 152 -14.30 10.17 7.80
N PHE A 153 -14.34 10.61 6.53
CA PHE A 153 -13.38 11.57 5.99
C PHE A 153 -13.51 12.93 6.66
N ILE A 154 -14.75 13.40 6.87
CA ILE A 154 -15.00 14.63 7.62
C ILE A 154 -14.49 14.49 9.05
N PHE A 155 -14.83 13.39 9.71
CA PHE A 155 -14.41 13.11 11.08
C PHE A 155 -12.89 13.15 11.23
N PHE A 156 -12.15 12.44 10.37
CA PHE A 156 -10.69 12.44 10.41
C PHE A 156 -10.05 13.75 9.95
N GLY A 157 -10.66 14.45 9.01
CA GLY A 157 -10.24 15.78 8.59
C GLY A 157 -10.32 16.77 9.77
N TYR A 158 -11.45 16.78 10.48
CA TYR A 158 -11.62 17.64 11.66
C TYR A 158 -10.75 17.20 12.83
N SER A 159 -10.57 15.90 13.04
CA SER A 159 -9.62 15.39 14.01
C SER A 159 -8.21 15.95 13.76
N THR A 160 -7.73 15.89 12.51
CA THR A 160 -6.43 16.44 12.12
C THR A 160 -6.37 17.96 12.27
N TYR A 161 -7.46 18.66 11.98
CA TYR A 161 -7.57 20.10 12.22
C TYR A 161 -7.46 20.44 13.72
N LEU A 162 -8.20 19.72 14.56
CA LEU A 162 -8.23 19.93 16.01
C LEU A 162 -6.91 19.58 16.69
N SER A 163 -6.20 18.56 16.21
CA SER A 163 -4.89 18.19 16.74
C SER A 163 -3.86 19.31 16.60
N LYS A 164 -3.95 20.07 15.50
CA LYS A 164 -3.10 21.23 15.23
C LYS A 164 -3.57 22.48 15.96
N LYS A 165 -4.88 22.72 16.00
CA LYS A 165 -5.43 23.96 16.59
C LYS A 165 -5.47 23.92 18.13
N LEU A 166 -5.75 22.77 18.73
CA LEU A 166 -5.98 22.59 20.17
C LEU A 166 -5.20 21.37 20.71
N PRO A 167 -3.85 21.36 20.64
CA PRO A 167 -3.04 20.18 20.97
C PRO A 167 -3.24 19.70 22.41
N LYS A 168 -3.43 20.63 23.36
CA LYS A 168 -3.64 20.31 24.79
C LYS A 168 -4.93 19.52 25.03
N THR A 169 -6.04 19.95 24.40
CA THR A 169 -7.35 19.30 24.53
C THR A 169 -7.42 18.04 23.69
N TYR A 170 -6.83 18.06 22.50
CA TYR A 170 -6.85 16.94 21.57
C TYR A 170 -6.26 15.66 22.17
N TRP A 171 -5.22 15.77 23.01
CA TRP A 171 -4.62 14.61 23.66
C TRP A 171 -5.64 13.74 24.41
N ILE A 172 -6.64 14.34 25.07
CA ILE A 172 -7.68 13.63 25.83
C ILE A 172 -8.66 12.89 24.90
N ILE A 173 -8.95 13.47 23.73
CA ILE A 173 -9.91 12.94 22.75
C ILE A 173 -9.23 11.96 21.78
N SER A 174 -7.89 12.02 21.68
CA SER A 174 -7.12 11.24 20.72
C SER A 174 -7.34 9.72 20.77
N PRO A 175 -7.53 9.05 21.93
CA PRO A 175 -7.85 7.62 21.96
C PRO A 175 -9.15 7.33 21.23
N PHE A 176 -10.20 8.09 21.55
CA PHE A 176 -11.53 7.88 20.98
C PHE A 176 -11.48 7.97 19.44
N ILE A 177 -10.80 8.97 18.90
CA ILE A 177 -10.60 9.13 17.45
C ILE A 177 -9.91 7.91 16.84
N GLN A 178 -8.82 7.43 17.45
CA GLN A 178 -8.08 6.27 16.96
C GLN A 178 -8.95 5.01 16.95
N ILE A 179 -9.77 4.83 17.98
CA ILE A 179 -10.67 3.68 18.11
C ILE A 179 -11.81 3.75 17.11
N VAL A 180 -12.40 4.92 16.88
CA VAL A 180 -13.39 5.10 15.80
C VAL A 180 -12.79 4.68 14.45
N GLY A 181 -11.52 4.99 14.20
CA GLY A 181 -10.81 4.53 13.00
C GLY A 181 -10.59 3.02 12.96
N ALA A 182 -10.15 2.43 14.06
CA ALA A 182 -9.95 0.99 14.18
C ALA A 182 -11.25 0.22 13.94
N ILE A 183 -12.36 0.67 14.54
CA ILE A 183 -13.68 0.08 14.33
C ILE A 183 -14.16 0.24 12.90
N PHE A 184 -13.93 1.40 12.29
CA PHE A 184 -14.27 1.60 10.88
C PHE A 184 -13.52 0.62 9.96
N ILE A 185 -12.24 0.35 10.23
CA ILE A 185 -11.44 -0.65 9.49
C ILE A 185 -11.96 -2.07 9.74
N ILE A 186 -12.29 -2.42 10.98
CA ILE A 186 -12.89 -3.73 11.31
C ILE A 186 -14.22 -3.90 10.58
N TRP A 187 -15.07 -2.88 10.57
CA TRP A 187 -16.34 -2.87 9.86
C TRP A 187 -16.18 -3.07 8.35
N ILE A 188 -15.22 -2.39 7.72
CA ILE A 188 -14.86 -2.64 6.31
C ILE A 188 -14.43 -4.10 6.12
N SER A 189 -13.60 -4.62 7.03
CA SER A 189 -13.09 -6.00 6.94
C SER A 189 -14.21 -7.03 7.04
N ILE A 190 -15.20 -6.82 7.91
CA ILE A 190 -16.40 -7.67 8.02
C ILE A 190 -17.14 -7.72 6.68
N TRP A 191 -17.34 -6.57 6.03
CA TRP A 191 -17.97 -6.51 4.72
C TRP A 191 -17.18 -7.27 3.65
N PHE A 192 -15.86 -7.13 3.62
CA PHE A 192 -15.02 -7.91 2.71
C PHE A 192 -15.11 -9.42 2.98
N LEU A 193 -15.10 -9.84 4.25
CA LEU A 193 -15.28 -11.25 4.61
C LEU A 193 -16.65 -11.78 4.16
N ASN A 194 -17.71 -10.99 4.29
CA ASN A 194 -19.04 -11.34 3.81
C ASN A 194 -19.05 -11.50 2.28
N ILE A 195 -18.45 -10.57 1.54
CA ILE A 195 -18.34 -10.68 0.07
C ILE A 195 -17.57 -11.96 -0.30
N ILE A 196 -16.43 -12.22 0.33
CA ILE A 196 -15.63 -13.44 0.09
C ILE A 196 -16.46 -14.70 0.39
N ASN A 197 -17.19 -14.71 1.51
CA ASN A 197 -18.00 -15.85 1.92
C ASN A 197 -19.09 -16.19 0.90
N VAL A 198 -19.73 -15.20 0.27
CA VAL A 198 -20.74 -15.43 -0.78
C VAL A 198 -20.17 -16.25 -1.95
N TYR A 199 -18.88 -16.10 -2.26
CA TYR A 199 -18.24 -16.85 -3.35
C TYR A 199 -17.53 -18.13 -2.89
N ALA A 200 -16.93 -18.11 -1.71
CA ALA A 200 -16.21 -19.25 -1.16
C ALA A 200 -17.14 -20.31 -0.54
N ASN A 201 -18.37 -19.90 -0.17
CA ASN A 201 -19.36 -20.71 0.54
C ASN A 201 -18.75 -21.45 1.76
N ASN A 202 -17.99 -20.71 2.58
CA ASN A 202 -17.20 -21.28 3.67
C ASN A 202 -17.81 -20.90 5.03
N ASN A 203 -18.40 -21.88 5.70
CA ASN A 203 -19.04 -21.71 7.00
C ASN A 203 -18.14 -21.05 8.06
N VAL A 204 -16.82 -21.29 8.03
CA VAL A 204 -15.88 -20.68 8.98
C VAL A 204 -15.80 -19.17 8.76
N ILE A 205 -15.73 -18.71 7.50
CA ILE A 205 -15.70 -17.29 7.17
C ILE A 205 -17.03 -16.62 7.55
N ALA A 206 -18.15 -17.30 7.31
CA ALA A 206 -19.48 -16.85 7.74
C ALA A 206 -19.57 -16.68 9.27
N HIS A 207 -19.06 -17.65 10.04
CA HIS A 207 -19.06 -17.57 11.50
C HIS A 207 -18.16 -16.43 12.02
N ILE A 208 -16.95 -16.27 11.47
CA ILE A 208 -16.03 -15.20 11.88
C ILE A 208 -16.64 -13.83 11.58
N SER A 209 -17.15 -13.61 10.37
CA SER A 209 -17.76 -12.34 9.97
C SER A 209 -18.99 -12.01 10.82
N ASN A 210 -19.88 -12.98 11.05
CA ASN A 210 -21.04 -12.79 11.91
C ASN A 210 -20.66 -12.52 13.38
N PHE A 211 -19.68 -13.26 13.91
CA PHE A 211 -19.17 -13.03 15.26
C PHE A 211 -18.62 -11.61 15.42
N LEU A 212 -17.78 -11.16 14.48
CA LEU A 212 -17.23 -9.80 14.50
C LEU A 212 -18.32 -8.73 14.37
N TYR A 213 -19.34 -8.97 13.55
CA TYR A 213 -20.45 -8.05 13.39
C TYR A 213 -21.29 -7.91 14.66
N LEU A 214 -21.65 -9.04 15.28
CA LEU A 214 -22.47 -9.06 16.50
C LEU A 214 -21.74 -8.48 17.70
N ASN A 215 -20.40 -8.63 17.77
CA ASN A 215 -19.59 -8.16 18.89
C ASN A 215 -18.89 -6.81 18.62
N LEU A 216 -19.25 -6.11 17.54
CA LEU A 216 -18.53 -4.90 17.12
C LEU A 216 -18.59 -3.80 18.19
N TRP A 217 -19.70 -3.71 18.92
CA TRP A 217 -19.90 -2.75 20.00
C TRP A 217 -19.04 -3.08 21.23
N GLU A 218 -18.97 -4.34 21.61
CA GLU A 218 -18.13 -4.84 22.71
C GLU A 218 -16.65 -4.62 22.41
N ILE A 219 -16.23 -4.89 21.16
CA ILE A 219 -14.87 -4.61 20.69
C ILE A 219 -14.58 -3.11 20.79
N PHE A 220 -15.52 -2.25 20.40
CA PHE A 220 -15.39 -0.80 20.53
C PHE A 220 -15.18 -0.38 21.99
N LEU A 221 -16.01 -0.85 22.91
CA LEU A 221 -15.90 -0.54 24.33
C LEU A 221 -14.59 -1.06 24.93
N PHE A 222 -14.18 -2.28 24.58
CA PHE A 222 -12.93 -2.86 25.03
C PHE A 222 -11.73 -2.03 24.58
N LEU A 223 -11.67 -1.67 23.29
CA LEU A 223 -10.62 -0.81 22.75
C LEU A 223 -10.63 0.58 23.38
N LEU A 224 -11.80 1.13 23.70
CA LEU A 224 -11.97 2.39 24.43
C LEU A 224 -11.32 2.36 25.80
N ILE A 225 -11.66 1.37 26.62
CA ILE A 225 -11.10 1.21 27.96
C ILE A 225 -9.57 1.07 27.87
N LEU A 226 -9.08 0.22 26.96
CA LEU A 226 -7.66 -0.03 26.77
C LEU A 226 -6.91 1.21 26.29
N GLY A 227 -7.46 1.94 25.32
CA GLY A 227 -6.88 3.17 24.79
C GLY A 227 -6.73 4.25 25.85
N TYR A 228 -7.76 4.47 26.68
CA TYR A 228 -7.67 5.39 27.80
C TYR A 228 -6.68 4.91 28.87
N PHE A 229 -6.67 3.62 29.19
CA PHE A 229 -5.72 3.05 30.15
C PHE A 229 -4.26 3.31 29.76
N ILE A 230 -3.90 3.14 28.49
CA ILE A 230 -2.54 3.43 27.98
C ILE A 230 -2.19 4.91 28.16
N ILE A 231 -3.13 5.81 27.87
CA ILE A 231 -2.91 7.26 28.02
C ILE A 231 -2.70 7.65 29.48
N PHE A 232 -3.51 7.10 30.39
CA PHE A 232 -3.40 7.36 31.83
C PHE A 232 -2.08 6.85 32.41
N THR A 233 -1.70 5.60 32.10
CA THR A 233 -0.44 5.00 32.58
C THR A 233 0.77 5.77 32.09
N LYS A 234 0.81 6.15 30.80
CA LYS A 234 1.89 6.98 30.24
C LYS A 234 2.01 8.33 30.95
N ARG A 235 0.89 8.95 31.32
CA ARG A 235 0.90 10.24 32.02
C ARG A 235 1.42 10.11 33.44
N ILE A 236 1.02 9.08 34.17
CA ILE A 236 1.50 8.83 35.54
C ILE A 236 3.02 8.59 35.52
N LEU A 237 3.53 7.81 34.55
CA LEU A 237 4.95 7.52 34.42
C LEU A 237 5.81 8.74 34.05
N ASN A 238 5.29 9.67 33.22
CA ASN A 238 6.01 10.88 32.80
C ASN A 238 6.01 12.02 33.84
N ILE A 239 5.37 11.84 35.00
CA ILE A 239 5.36 12.85 36.08
C ILE A 239 6.56 12.66 37.04
N HIS A 240 7.38 11.63 36.84
CA HIS A 240 8.70 11.45 37.46
C HIS A 240 9.83 11.74 36.47
#